data_AF-A0A3D0KH48-F1
#
_entry.id   AF-A0A3D0KH48-F1
#
_cell.length_a   1.000
_cell.length_b   1.000
_cell.length_c   1.000
_cell.angle_alpha   90.00
_cell.angle_beta   90.00
_cell.angle_gamma   90.00
#
_symmetry.space_group_name_H-M   'P 1'
#
loop_
_entity.id
_entity.type
_entity.pdbx_description
1 polymer ?
#
loop_
_entity_poly.entity_id
_entity_poly.type
_entity_poly.pdbx_seq_one_letter_code
_entity_poly.pdbx_strand_id
1 'polypeptide(L)' 'MTTQQTQAGMFYDAARKSSERDQLFLELVRDGLTKRELNENIQRRPSLWGRYKGWLKKLPA' A
#
# COMPACT_ATOMS: atom_id res chain seq x y z
N MET A 1 -8.62 31.46 -8.13
CA MET A 1 -8.79 31.18 -6.68
C MET A 1 -8.04 29.90 -6.37
N THR A 2 -6.87 29.99 -5.72
CA THR A 2 -6.09 28.83 -5.28
C THR A 2 -6.67 28.34 -3.97
N THR A 3 -7.32 27.18 -3.98
CA THR A 3 -7.82 26.49 -2.79
C THR A 3 -6.63 26.13 -1.90
N GLN A 4 -6.41 26.91 -0.83
CA GLN A 4 -5.59 26.46 0.30
C GLN A 4 -6.31 25.24 0.89
N GLN A 5 -5.83 24.04 0.59
CA GLN A 5 -6.30 22.83 1.27
C GLN A 5 -6.02 23.00 2.76
N THR A 6 -7.07 22.97 3.57
CA THR A 6 -6.95 23.04 5.03
C THR A 6 -6.15 21.83 5.53
N GLN A 7 -5.46 21.94 6.67
CA GLN A 7 -4.72 20.81 7.26
C GLN A 7 -5.59 19.56 7.43
N ALA A 8 -6.87 19.74 7.76
CA ALA A 8 -7.85 18.66 7.82
C ALA A 8 -8.07 18.00 6.45
N GLY A 9 -8.21 18.79 5.37
CA GLY A 9 -8.33 18.26 4.00
C GLY A 9 -7.11 17.42 3.59
N MET A 10 -5.89 17.91 3.85
CA MET A 10 -4.66 17.17 3.57
C MET A 10 -4.58 15.84 4.34
N PHE A 11 -5.03 15.83 5.60
CA PHE A 11 -5.09 14.62 6.43
C PHE A 11 -6.06 13.59 5.84
N TYR A 12 -7.30 13.98 5.53
CA TYR A 12 -8.29 13.06 4.96
C TYR A 12 -7.90 12.53 3.58
N ASP A 13 -7.27 13.37 2.75
CA ASP A 13 -6.76 12.93 1.45
C ASP A 13 -5.63 11.90 1.60
N ALA A 14 -4.72 12.09 2.56
CA ALA A 14 -3.68 11.11 2.87
C ALA A 14 -4.27 9.79 3.40
N ALA A 15 -5.30 9.87 4.26
CA ALA A 15 -6.01 8.71 4.76
C ALA A 15 -6.70 7.92 3.63
N ARG A 16 -7.39 8.63 2.72
CA ARG A 16 -8.05 8.02 1.55
C ARG A 16 -7.03 7.28 0.67
N LYS A 17 -5.93 7.95 0.30
CA LYS A 17 -4.85 7.33 -0.51
C LYS A 17 -4.24 6.10 0.18
N SER A 18 -4.09 6.13 1.50
CA SER A 18 -3.62 4.96 2.24
C SER A 18 -4.62 3.80 2.17
N SER A 19 -5.91 4.09 2.30
CA SER A 19 -6.99 3.09 2.23
C SER A 19 -7.07 2.45 0.84
N GLU A 20 -7.02 3.25 -0.23
CA GLU A 20 -7.05 2.76 -1.61
C GLU A 20 -5.88 1.80 -1.89
N ARG A 21 -4.68 2.16 -1.42
CA ARG A 21 -3.49 1.30 -1.54
C ARG A 21 -3.66 -0.01 -0.76
N ASP A 22 -4.18 0.05 0.47
CA ASP A 22 -4.40 -1.14 1.30
C ASP A 22 -5.44 -2.07 0.67
N GLN A 23 -6.49 -1.51 0.07
CA GLN A 23 -7.48 -2.27 -0.67
C GLN A 23 -6.86 -2.97 -1.89
N LEU A 24 -6.11 -2.24 -2.72
CA LEU A 24 -5.41 -2.82 -3.87
C LEU A 24 -4.46 -3.95 -3.45
N PHE A 25 -3.71 -3.76 -2.36
CA PHE A 25 -2.85 -4.83 -1.84
C PHE A 25 -3.65 -6.09 -1.48
N LEU A 26 -4.79 -5.96 -0.82
CA LEU A 26 -5.64 -7.11 -0.48
C LEU A 26 -6.24 -7.77 -1.72
N GLU A 27 -6.59 -7.01 -2.74
CA GLU A 27 -7.03 -7.55 -4.03
C GLU A 27 -5.91 -8.38 -4.68
N LEU A 28 -4.68 -7.87 -4.71
CA LEU A 28 -3.53 -8.64 -5.22
C LEU A 28 -3.28 -9.92 -4.42
N VAL A 29 -3.40 -9.86 -3.09
CA VAL A 29 -3.28 -11.05 -2.22
C VAL A 29 -4.36 -12.08 -2.54
N ARG A 30 -5.61 -11.64 -2.71
CA ARG A 30 -6.73 -12.50 -3.10
C ARG A 30 -6.49 -13.13 -4.48
N ASP A 31 -5.93 -12.37 -5.40
CA ASP A 31 -5.69 -12.79 -6.79
C ASP A 31 -4.40 -13.65 -6.93
N GLY A 32 -3.70 -13.91 -5.82
CA GLY A 32 -2.60 -14.89 -5.77
C GLY A 32 -1.21 -14.32 -5.59
N LEU A 33 -1.05 -13.09 -5.08
CA LEU A 33 0.27 -12.51 -4.80
C LEU A 33 1.13 -13.45 -3.93
N THR A 34 2.28 -13.82 -4.47
CA THR A 34 3.23 -14.72 -3.80
C THR A 34 4.18 -13.97 -2.87
N LYS A 35 4.83 -14.71 -1.97
CA LYS A 35 5.91 -14.19 -1.12
C LYS A 35 7.06 -13.62 -1.97
N ARG A 36 7.45 -14.31 -3.06
CA ARG A 36 8.51 -13.86 -3.96
C ARG A 36 8.17 -12.50 -4.57
N GLU A 37 6.98 -12.36 -5.15
CA GLU A 37 6.55 -11.12 -5.80
C GLU A 37 6.44 -9.96 -4.80
N LEU A 38 5.92 -10.21 -3.60
CA LEU A 38 5.91 -9.18 -2.55
C LEU A 38 7.34 -8.75 -2.18
N ASN A 39 8.28 -9.70 -2.07
CA ASN A 39 9.67 -9.39 -1.74
C ASN A 39 10.35 -8.57 -2.85
N GLU A 40 10.15 -8.94 -4.12
CA GLU A 40 10.64 -8.19 -5.28
C GLU A 40 10.06 -6.77 -5.32
N ASN A 41 8.77 -6.62 -5.04
CA ASN A 41 8.11 -5.33 -4.96
C ASN A 41 8.67 -4.44 -3.83
N ILE A 42 8.96 -5.04 -2.66
CA ILE A 42 9.62 -4.35 -1.54
C ILE A 42 11.02 -3.88 -1.93
N GLN A 43 11.81 -4.71 -2.61
CA GLN A 43 13.15 -4.33 -3.07
C GLN A 43 13.09 -3.21 -4.11
N ARG A 44 12.12 -3.27 -5.03
CA ARG A 44 11.96 -2.28 -6.11
C ARG A 44 11.43 -0.93 -5.62
N ARG A 45 10.47 -0.92 -4.68
CA ARG A 45 9.85 0.30 -4.13
C ARG A 45 9.58 0.13 -2.62
N PRO A 46 10.61 0.26 -1.77
CA PRO A 46 10.48 0.03 -0.34
C PRO A 46 9.53 1.03 0.35
N SER A 47 9.46 2.27 -0.12
CA SER A 47 8.54 3.30 0.41
C SER A 47 7.06 2.97 0.19
N LEU A 48 6.74 2.24 -0.88
CA LEU A 48 5.37 1.87 -1.22
C LEU A 48 4.99 0.52 -0.57
N TRP A 49 5.84 -0.48 -0.73
CA TRP A 49 5.53 -1.87 -0.38
C TRP A 49 6.06 -2.30 0.99
N GLY A 50 7.01 -1.57 1.57
CA GLY A 50 7.68 -1.96 2.82
C GLY A 50 6.72 -2.12 4.00
N ARG A 51 5.60 -1.38 4.01
CA ARG A 51 4.56 -1.52 5.04
C ARG A 51 3.91 -2.92 5.07
N TYR A 52 3.95 -3.65 3.96
CA TYR A 52 3.38 -4.99 3.85
C TYR A 52 4.40 -6.09 4.16
N LYS A 53 5.63 -5.77 4.57
CA LYS A 53 6.67 -6.76 4.90
C LYS A 53 6.22 -7.83 5.90
N GLY A 54 5.30 -7.48 6.82
CA GLY A 54 4.71 -8.43 7.76
C GLY A 54 3.89 -9.56 7.11
N TRP A 55 3.42 -9.37 5.86
CA TRP A 55 2.70 -10.38 5.08
C TRP A 55 3.60 -11.43 4.45
N LEU A 56 4.92 -11.20 4.36
CA LEU A 56 5.84 -12.20 3.81
C LEU A 56 5.75 -13.55 4.53
N LYS A 57 5.39 -13.57 5.82
CA LYS A 57 5.22 -14.81 6.60
C LYS A 57 3.86 -15.51 6.36
N LYS A 58 2.92 -14.84 5.72
CA LYS A 58 1.53 -15.28 5.53
C LYS A 58 1.21 -15.68 4.09
N LEU A 59 1.98 -15.17 3.13
CA LEU A 59 1.79 -15.48 1.72
C LEU A 59 2.39 -16.86 1.36
N PRO A 60 1.77 -17.57 0.40
CA PRO A 60 2.32 -18.81 -0.14
C PRO A 60 3.73 -18.57 -0.71
N ALA A 61 4.54 -19.63 -0.72
CA ALA A 61 5.92 -19.62 -1.21
C ALA A 61 5.98 -19.16 -2.68
#